data_AF-D7FKW1-F1
#
_entry.id   AF-D7FKW1-F1
#
_cell.length_a   1.000
_cell.length_b   1.000
_cell.length_c   1.000
_cell.angle_alpha   90.00
_cell.angle_beta   90.00
_cell.angle_gamma   90.00
#
_symmetry.space_group_name_H-M   'P 1'
#
loop_
_entity.id
_entity.type
_entity.pdbx_description
1 polymer ?
#
loop_
_entity_poly.entity_id
_entity_poly.type
_entity_poly.pdbx_seq_one_letter_code
_entity_poly.pdbx_strand_id
1 'polypeptide(L)'
;MSLNSVASHDPFYAVRDEVSAKIEYIKVRLERFQDLLNNTNTAQNRDFQDLRKGLTKEVKGADAQLRDLRRTVEYVENNRDSFAHIDNAELSERKTFLSDSKQVLLRASDALDGQQTKEKMAQDDRSEMAKYRSKGDLGARTEVERDNTEHILDHQSRVRMQLARQDEDLEELGTHVERVGETATVINEELRSQNRLLTALDDDMDEATESMNFVMGRLGKLLKTKSKCQIWTILLLSFILIILVLMLIYV
;
A
#
# COMPACT_ATOMS: atom_id res chain seq x y z
N MET A 1 -15.69 -23.83 14.63
CA MET A 1 -14.35 -23.89 15.25
C MET A 1 -13.43 -24.55 14.22
N SER A 2 -12.58 -23.88 13.44
CA SER A 2 -12.14 -22.48 13.40
C SER A 2 -11.64 -22.21 11.97
N LEU A 3 -12.31 -21.33 11.21
CA LEU A 3 -11.80 -20.84 9.92
C LEU A 3 -10.50 -20.04 10.08
N ASN A 4 -10.19 -19.60 11.32
CA ASN A 4 -8.94 -18.88 11.65
C ASN A 4 -7.70 -19.78 11.71
N SER A 5 -7.81 -21.11 11.58
CA SER A 5 -6.64 -22.00 11.67
C SER A 5 -5.83 -22.11 10.38
N VAL A 6 -6.44 -21.85 9.22
CA VAL A 6 -5.81 -22.06 7.90
C VAL A 6 -5.04 -20.82 7.44
N ALA A 7 -5.56 -19.61 7.72
CA ALA A 7 -4.86 -18.35 7.50
C ALA A 7 -3.52 -18.27 8.27
N SER A 8 -3.38 -19.01 9.38
CA SER A 8 -2.17 -19.03 10.20
C SER A 8 -0.96 -19.76 9.57
N HIS A 9 -1.11 -20.43 8.42
CA HIS A 9 -0.03 -21.16 7.74
C HIS A 9 0.21 -20.72 6.29
N ASP A 10 -0.57 -19.79 5.74
CA ASP A 10 -0.34 -19.31 4.39
C ASP A 10 0.81 -18.28 4.38
N PRO A 11 1.95 -18.57 3.72
CA PRO A 11 3.08 -17.65 3.64
C PRO A 11 2.73 -16.32 2.95
N PHE A 12 1.65 -16.26 2.17
CA PHE A 12 1.15 -15.03 1.54
C PHE A 12 0.96 -13.92 2.57
N TYR A 13 0.30 -14.21 3.69
CA TYR A 13 -0.05 -13.20 4.68
C TYR A 13 1.17 -12.63 5.42
N ALA A 14 2.16 -13.47 5.70
CA ALA A 14 3.42 -13.01 6.30
C ALA A 14 4.16 -12.04 5.37
N VAL A 15 4.26 -12.37 4.07
CA VAL A 15 4.90 -11.51 3.07
C VAL A 15 4.07 -10.25 2.81
N ARG A 16 2.73 -10.36 2.78
CA ARG A 16 1.81 -9.21 2.68
C ARG A 16 2.05 -8.21 3.80
N ASP A 17 2.15 -8.69 5.05
CA ASP A 17 2.33 -7.83 6.22
C ASP A 17 3.72 -7.17 6.21
N GLU A 18 4.76 -7.90 5.78
CA GLU A 18 6.10 -7.34 5.59
C GLU A 18 6.11 -6.23 4.52
N VAL A 19 5.49 -6.49 3.36
CA VAL A 19 5.39 -5.51 2.27
C VAL A 19 4.57 -4.29 2.71
N SER A 20 3.47 -4.50 3.44
CA SER A 20 2.64 -3.43 4.00
C SER A 20 3.44 -2.54 4.95
N ALA A 21 4.21 -3.14 5.86
CA ALA A 21 5.06 -2.41 6.79
C ALA A 21 6.13 -1.59 6.05
N LYS A 22 6.75 -2.14 4.99
CA LYS A 22 7.70 -1.41 4.14
C LYS A 22 7.04 -0.25 3.41
N ILE A 23 5.82 -0.43 2.89
CA ILE A 23 5.07 0.63 2.21
C ILE A 23 4.75 1.78 3.18
N GLU A 24 4.28 1.48 4.39
CA GLU A 24 4.03 2.51 5.41
C GLU A 24 5.33 3.24 5.80
N TYR A 25 6.44 2.51 5.93
CA TYR A 25 7.74 3.12 6.17
C TYR A 25 8.18 4.06 5.02
N ILE A 26 7.99 3.64 3.77
CA ILE A 26 8.27 4.46 2.58
C ILE A 26 7.40 5.72 2.58
N LYS A 27 6.10 5.63 2.89
CA LYS A 27 5.18 6.79 2.93
C LYS A 27 5.67 7.87 3.90
N VAL A 28 6.00 7.49 5.14
CA VAL A 28 6.51 8.44 6.15
C VAL A 28 7.80 9.12 5.69
N ARG A 29 8.72 8.36 5.10
CA ARG A 29 9.97 8.94 4.57
C ARG A 29 9.74 9.82 3.35
N LEU A 30 8.74 9.51 2.52
CA LEU A 30 8.37 10.29 1.34
C LEU A 30 7.84 11.67 1.75
N GLU A 31 7.07 11.78 2.83
CA GLU A 31 6.62 13.07 3.38
C GLU A 31 7.82 13.94 3.76
N ARG A 32 8.81 13.37 4.47
CA ARG A 32 10.06 14.08 4.79
C ARG A 32 10.83 14.47 3.53
N PHE A 33 10.86 13.61 2.51
CA PHE A 33 11.50 13.93 1.24
C PHE A 33 10.84 15.11 0.54
N GLN A 34 9.51 15.15 0.50
CA GLN A 34 8.75 16.26 -0.09
C GLN A 34 8.95 17.57 0.68
N ASP A 35 9.01 17.51 2.02
CA ASP A 35 9.33 18.67 2.85
C ASP A 35 10.72 19.23 2.50
N LEU A 36 11.76 18.38 2.45
CA LEU A 36 13.11 18.79 2.08
C LEU A 36 13.19 19.32 0.64
N LEU A 37 12.46 18.71 -0.29
CA LEU A 37 12.40 19.13 -1.69
C LEU A 37 11.87 20.57 -1.81
N ASN A 38 10.81 20.90 -1.08
CA ASN A 38 10.14 22.19 -1.19
C ASN A 38 10.80 23.29 -0.35
N ASN A 39 11.35 22.94 0.82
CA ASN A 39 11.81 23.91 1.81
C ASN A 39 13.32 24.10 1.87
N THR A 40 14.11 23.31 1.14
CA THR A 40 15.58 23.40 1.17
C THR A 40 16.19 23.53 -0.22
N ASN A 41 17.50 23.83 -0.25
CA ASN A 41 18.30 23.76 -1.46
C ASN A 41 18.84 22.33 -1.62
N THR A 42 18.30 21.58 -2.56
CA THR A 42 18.61 20.16 -2.79
C THR A 42 20.06 19.92 -3.20
N ALA A 43 20.71 20.92 -3.81
CA ALA A 43 22.10 20.84 -4.27
C ALA A 43 23.12 20.92 -3.13
N GLN A 44 22.73 21.42 -1.96
CA GLN A 44 23.59 21.57 -0.78
C GLN A 44 23.14 20.68 0.39
N ASN A 45 21.91 20.18 0.36
CA ASN A 45 21.35 19.40 1.44
C ASN A 45 21.73 17.92 1.32
N ARG A 46 22.71 17.47 2.13
CA ARG A 46 23.12 16.05 2.17
C ARG A 46 22.02 15.13 2.68
N ASP A 47 21.23 15.56 3.65
CA ASP A 47 20.10 14.77 4.16
C ASP A 47 19.07 14.50 3.06
N PHE A 48 18.83 15.46 2.16
CA PHE A 48 17.97 15.26 0.99
C PHE A 48 18.54 14.20 0.04
N GLN A 49 19.84 14.30 -0.29
CA GLN A 49 20.51 13.37 -1.19
C GLN A 49 20.50 11.93 -0.64
N ASP A 50 20.89 11.76 0.63
CA ASP A 50 20.91 10.47 1.31
C ASP A 50 19.50 9.89 1.45
N LEU A 51 18.50 10.73 1.76
CA LEU A 51 17.11 10.32 1.85
C LEU A 51 16.57 9.86 0.50
N ARG A 52 16.80 10.61 -0.58
CA ARG A 52 16.39 10.24 -1.95
C ARG A 52 17.00 8.91 -2.36
N LYS A 53 18.30 8.72 -2.12
CA LYS A 53 19.03 7.47 -2.41
C LYS A 53 18.49 6.29 -1.61
N GLY A 54 18.24 6.48 -0.32
CA GLY A 54 17.66 5.46 0.56
C GLY A 54 16.24 5.06 0.14
N LEU A 55 15.35 6.03 -0.05
CA LEU A 55 13.97 5.82 -0.49
C LEU A 55 13.91 5.08 -1.82
N THR A 56 14.78 5.42 -2.76
CA THR A 56 14.87 4.77 -4.06
C THR A 56 15.16 3.27 -3.92
N LYS A 57 16.13 2.90 -3.08
CA LYS A 57 16.47 1.48 -2.82
C LYS A 57 15.30 0.75 -2.17
N GLU A 58 14.61 1.39 -1.24
CA GLU A 58 13.46 0.81 -0.54
C GLU A 58 12.27 0.58 -1.47
N VAL A 59 11.93 1.56 -2.32
CA VAL A 59 10.89 1.42 -3.34
C VAL A 59 11.23 0.27 -4.30
N LYS A 60 12.47 0.17 -4.78
CA LYS A 60 12.92 -0.95 -5.63
C LYS A 60 12.79 -2.30 -4.92
N GLY A 61 13.18 -2.36 -3.65
CA GLY A 61 13.08 -3.59 -2.83
C GLY A 61 11.64 -4.03 -2.61
N ALA A 62 10.76 -3.10 -2.24
CA ALA A 62 9.33 -3.37 -2.08
C ALA A 62 8.67 -3.80 -3.40
N ASP A 63 9.05 -3.18 -4.52
CA ASP A 63 8.56 -3.54 -5.85
C ASP A 63 9.01 -4.95 -6.28
N ALA A 64 10.23 -5.37 -5.92
CA ALA A 64 10.70 -6.74 -6.15
C ALA A 64 9.87 -7.75 -5.34
N GLN A 65 9.68 -7.52 -4.04
CA GLN A 65 8.86 -8.39 -3.20
C GLN A 65 7.41 -8.49 -3.69
N LEU A 66 6.84 -7.36 -4.12
CA LEU A 66 5.48 -7.32 -4.67
C LEU A 66 5.35 -8.08 -5.99
N ARG A 67 6.38 -8.04 -6.85
CA ARG A 67 6.44 -8.84 -8.09
C ARG A 67 6.47 -10.33 -7.79
N ASP A 68 7.24 -10.76 -6.79
CA ASP A 68 7.27 -12.17 -6.38
C ASP A 68 5.94 -12.62 -5.79
N LEU A 69 5.31 -11.79 -4.96
CA LEU A 69 3.97 -12.06 -4.42
C LEU A 69 2.89 -12.11 -5.52
N ARG A 70 3.02 -11.28 -6.56
CA ARG A 70 2.14 -11.36 -7.73
C ARG A 70 2.27 -12.69 -8.45
N ARG A 71 3.49 -13.17 -8.69
CA ARG A 71 3.73 -14.48 -9.33
C ARG A 71 3.10 -15.63 -8.55
N THR A 72 3.10 -15.59 -7.21
CA THR A 72 2.45 -16.63 -6.40
C THR A 72 0.93 -16.59 -6.53
N VAL A 73 0.34 -15.39 -6.57
CA VAL A 73 -1.10 -15.22 -6.79
C VAL A 73 -1.51 -15.68 -8.20
N GLU A 74 -0.75 -15.32 -9.23
CA GLU A 74 -0.95 -15.80 -10.60
C GLU A 74 -0.83 -17.34 -10.68
N TYR A 75 0.09 -17.94 -9.94
CA TYR A 75 0.22 -19.40 -9.86
C TYR A 75 -1.03 -20.04 -9.24
N VAL A 76 -1.55 -19.48 -8.15
CA VAL A 76 -2.79 -19.93 -7.51
C VAL A 76 -3.99 -19.78 -8.44
N GLU A 77 -4.08 -18.66 -9.16
CA GLU A 77 -5.15 -18.40 -10.13
C GLU A 77 -5.14 -19.41 -11.28
N ASN A 78 -3.97 -19.75 -11.82
CA ASN A 78 -3.85 -20.71 -12.91
C ASN A 78 -4.03 -22.18 -12.49
N ASN A 79 -3.99 -22.48 -11.19
CA ASN A 79 -4.04 -23.85 -10.65
C ASN A 79 -5.15 -24.01 -9.60
N ARG A 80 -6.37 -23.52 -9.90
CA ARG A 80 -7.49 -23.48 -8.93
C ARG A 80 -7.79 -24.81 -8.25
N ASP A 81 -7.70 -25.93 -8.97
CA ASP A 81 -7.96 -27.28 -8.43
C ASP A 81 -7.00 -27.66 -7.30
N SER A 82 -5.73 -27.25 -7.40
CA SER A 82 -4.70 -27.50 -6.37
C SER A 82 -4.84 -26.60 -5.15
N PHE A 83 -5.60 -25.50 -5.27
CA PHE A 83 -5.78 -24.47 -4.24
C PHE A 83 -7.26 -24.25 -3.91
N ALA A 84 -8.04 -25.33 -3.82
CA ALA A 84 -9.47 -25.28 -3.53
C ALA A 84 -9.84 -24.64 -2.18
N HIS A 85 -8.87 -24.46 -1.27
CA HIS A 85 -9.04 -23.77 0.01
C HIS A 85 -8.97 -22.23 -0.10
N ILE A 86 -8.51 -21.71 -1.25
CA ILE A 86 -8.49 -20.28 -1.56
C ILE A 86 -9.69 -20.02 -2.47
N ASP A 87 -10.74 -19.41 -1.92
CA ASP A 87 -11.94 -19.06 -2.69
C ASP A 87 -11.72 -17.83 -3.58
N ASN A 88 -12.75 -17.45 -4.34
CA ASN A 88 -12.66 -16.31 -5.24
C ASN A 88 -12.63 -14.96 -4.50
N ALA A 89 -13.22 -14.89 -3.30
CA ALA A 89 -13.20 -13.71 -2.44
C ALA A 89 -11.77 -13.42 -1.97
N GLU A 90 -11.14 -14.43 -1.38
CA GLU A 90 -9.75 -14.42 -0.95
C GLU A 90 -8.82 -14.08 -2.11
N LEU A 91 -8.98 -14.72 -3.28
CA LEU A 91 -8.16 -14.41 -4.45
C LEU A 91 -8.33 -12.95 -4.92
N SER A 92 -9.55 -12.42 -4.88
CA SER A 92 -9.86 -11.02 -5.18
C SER A 92 -9.16 -10.06 -4.20
N GLU A 93 -9.20 -10.34 -2.90
CA GLU A 93 -8.53 -9.54 -1.88
C GLU A 93 -7.01 -9.51 -2.10
N ARG A 94 -6.41 -10.66 -2.42
CA ARG A 94 -4.97 -10.75 -2.75
C ARG A 94 -4.62 -9.89 -3.96
N LYS A 95 -5.42 -9.95 -5.03
CA LYS A 95 -5.22 -9.14 -6.24
C LYS A 95 -5.40 -7.64 -5.98
N THR A 96 -6.39 -7.28 -5.17
CA THR A 96 -6.65 -5.89 -4.76
C THR A 96 -5.45 -5.34 -4.00
N PHE A 97 -4.95 -6.06 -3.00
CA PHE A 97 -3.75 -5.69 -2.25
C PHE A 97 -2.54 -5.47 -3.17
N LEU A 98 -2.31 -6.37 -4.13
CA LEU A 98 -1.21 -6.27 -5.09
C LEU A 98 -1.33 -5.03 -5.99
N SER A 99 -2.54 -4.72 -6.44
CA SER A 99 -2.83 -3.55 -7.29
C SER A 99 -2.62 -2.24 -6.53
N ASP A 100 -3.23 -2.12 -5.35
CA ASP A 100 -3.14 -0.92 -4.52
C ASP A 100 -1.70 -0.66 -4.07
N SER A 101 -1.00 -1.70 -3.61
CA SER A 101 0.41 -1.61 -3.22
C SER A 101 1.29 -1.16 -4.38
N LYS A 102 1.03 -1.69 -5.59
CA LYS A 102 1.78 -1.30 -6.79
C LYS A 102 1.52 0.16 -7.13
N GLN A 103 0.28 0.62 -7.06
CA GLN A 103 -0.06 2.03 -7.32
C GLN A 103 0.62 2.99 -6.34
N VAL A 104 0.71 2.62 -5.06
CA VAL A 104 1.44 3.42 -4.05
C VAL A 104 2.92 3.52 -4.39
N LEU A 105 3.58 2.39 -4.73
CA LEU A 105 5.00 2.38 -5.10
C LEU A 105 5.28 3.17 -6.39
N LEU A 106 4.36 3.14 -7.36
CA LEU A 106 4.46 3.94 -8.58
C LEU A 106 4.42 5.44 -8.28
N ARG A 107 3.48 5.89 -7.42
CA ARG A 107 3.40 7.28 -6.98
C ARG A 107 4.64 7.71 -6.20
N ALA A 108 5.18 6.83 -5.33
CA ALA A 108 6.42 7.11 -4.61
C ALA A 108 7.60 7.26 -5.57
N SER A 109 7.70 6.39 -6.59
CA SER A 109 8.71 6.50 -7.64
C SER A 109 8.59 7.80 -8.44
N ASP A 110 7.38 8.19 -8.83
CA ASP A 110 7.13 9.45 -9.54
C ASP A 110 7.43 10.68 -8.65
N ALA A 111 7.15 10.63 -7.36
CA ALA A 111 7.57 11.70 -6.45
C ALA A 111 9.11 11.84 -6.37
N LEU A 112 9.86 10.74 -6.47
CA LEU A 112 11.33 10.72 -6.37
C LEU A 112 12.05 11.13 -7.66
N ASP A 113 11.44 10.87 -8.82
CA ASP A 113 12.08 11.05 -10.13
C ASP A 113 11.20 11.72 -11.21
N GLY A 114 10.03 12.20 -10.80
CA GLY A 114 9.11 12.92 -11.66
C GLY A 114 9.64 14.30 -12.04
N GLN A 115 8.94 14.92 -12.98
CA GLN A 115 9.34 16.18 -13.59
C GLN A 115 9.54 17.29 -12.54
N GLN A 116 8.66 17.39 -11.55
CA GLN A 116 8.75 18.40 -10.48
C GLN A 116 10.06 18.30 -9.68
N THR A 117 10.44 17.09 -9.28
CA THR A 117 11.67 16.86 -8.51
C THR A 117 12.90 17.19 -9.35
N LYS A 118 12.93 16.75 -10.61
CA LYS A 118 14.02 17.05 -11.55
C LYS A 118 14.17 18.56 -11.79
N GLU A 119 13.06 19.27 -11.99
CA GLU A 119 13.05 20.71 -12.19
C GLU A 119 13.56 21.48 -10.97
N LYS A 120 13.08 21.14 -9.77
CA LYS A 120 13.53 21.76 -8.53
C LYS A 120 15.03 21.54 -8.30
N MET A 121 15.51 20.32 -8.51
CA MET A 121 16.93 20.00 -8.39
C MET A 121 17.78 20.77 -9.40
N ALA A 122 17.37 20.80 -10.67
CA ALA A 122 18.07 21.55 -11.70
C ALA A 122 18.06 23.07 -11.44
N GLN A 123 16.97 23.60 -10.88
CA GLN A 123 16.88 24.99 -10.47
C GLN A 123 17.85 25.31 -9.33
N ASP A 124 17.90 24.47 -8.30
CA ASP A 124 18.80 24.64 -7.17
C ASP A 124 20.27 24.54 -7.62
N ASP A 125 20.61 23.54 -8.43
CA ASP A 125 21.95 23.39 -9.01
C ASP A 125 22.35 24.62 -9.82
N ARG A 126 21.46 25.12 -10.68
CA ARG A 126 21.70 26.33 -11.48
C ARG A 126 21.88 27.55 -10.60
N SER A 127 21.08 27.69 -9.54
CA SER A 127 21.18 28.82 -8.60
C SER A 127 22.52 28.82 -7.89
N GLU A 128 23.01 27.65 -7.48
CA GLU A 128 24.32 27.53 -6.87
C GLU A 128 25.44 27.83 -7.87
N MET A 129 25.38 27.28 -9.08
CA MET A 129 26.35 27.57 -10.14
C MET A 129 26.41 29.07 -10.48
N ALA A 130 25.27 29.76 -10.46
CA ALA A 130 25.20 31.20 -10.66
C ALA A 130 25.85 32.00 -9.52
N LYS A 131 25.66 31.58 -8.26
CA LYS A 131 26.35 32.19 -7.10
C LYS A 131 27.87 32.07 -7.22
N TYR A 132 28.38 30.94 -7.69
CA TYR A 132 29.82 30.75 -7.90
C TYR A 132 30.36 31.61 -9.05
N ARG A 133 29.62 31.73 -10.15
CA ARG A 133 30.00 32.64 -11.26
C ARG A 133 30.02 34.10 -10.82
N SER A 134 29.04 34.52 -10.02
CA SER A 134 29.02 35.87 -9.44
C SER A 134 30.16 36.09 -8.43
N LYS A 135 30.60 35.03 -7.74
CA LYS A 135 31.80 35.04 -6.89
C LYS A 135 33.11 34.89 -7.67
N GLY A 136 33.10 34.65 -8.98
CA GLY A 136 34.29 34.64 -9.82
C GLY A 136 34.80 36.03 -10.16
N ASP A 137 33.96 37.06 -9.99
CA ASP A 137 34.35 38.46 -10.02
C ASP A 137 34.66 38.93 -8.58
N LEU A 138 35.71 38.38 -7.96
CA LEU A 138 36.20 38.86 -6.64
C LEU A 138 36.86 40.25 -6.73
N GLY A 139 36.65 40.98 -7.82
CA GLY A 139 37.36 42.23 -8.08
C GLY A 139 38.86 42.00 -8.25
N ALA A 140 39.26 40.90 -8.89
CA ALA A 140 40.66 40.59 -9.17
C ALA A 140 41.28 41.71 -10.04
N ARG A 141 42.18 42.48 -9.43
CA ARG A 141 42.83 43.64 -10.07
C ARG A 141 44.18 43.27 -10.67
N THR A 142 44.77 42.17 -10.19
CA THR A 142 46.08 41.69 -10.63
C THR A 142 46.00 40.32 -11.29
N GLU A 143 47.02 39.99 -12.08
CA GLU A 143 47.10 38.74 -12.86
C GLU A 143 47.22 37.50 -11.96
N VAL A 144 47.93 37.62 -10.82
CA VAL A 144 48.07 36.56 -9.80
C VAL A 144 46.75 36.29 -9.08
N GLU A 145 45.94 37.32 -8.81
CA GLU A 145 44.60 37.15 -8.22
C GLU A 145 43.64 36.45 -9.19
N ARG A 146 43.78 36.68 -10.50
CA ARG A 146 42.99 35.97 -11.52
C ARG A 146 43.36 34.49 -11.59
N ASP A 147 44.65 34.17 -11.59
CA ASP A 147 45.14 32.79 -11.60
C ASP A 147 44.69 32.01 -10.35
N ASN A 148 44.76 32.61 -9.16
CA ASN A 148 44.20 32.02 -7.94
C ASN A 148 42.68 31.84 -8.01
N THR A 149 41.95 32.80 -8.59
CA THR A 149 40.50 32.68 -8.75
C THR A 149 40.15 31.55 -9.71
N GLU A 150 40.89 31.39 -10.80
CA GLU A 150 40.75 30.29 -11.76
C GLU A 150 41.04 28.93 -11.12
N HIS A 151 42.13 28.82 -10.35
CA HIS A 151 42.47 27.59 -9.63
C HIS A 151 41.41 27.20 -8.59
N ILE A 152 40.82 28.15 -7.87
CA ILE A 152 39.74 27.88 -6.91
C ILE A 152 38.49 27.38 -7.64
N LEU A 153 38.13 28.02 -8.75
CA LEU A 153 37.00 27.61 -9.58
C LEU A 153 37.21 26.20 -10.17
N ASP A 154 38.40 25.90 -10.69
CA ASP A 154 38.75 24.58 -11.21
C ASP A 154 38.69 23.51 -10.13
N HIS A 155 39.34 23.73 -8.97
CA HIS A 155 39.30 22.78 -7.85
C HIS A 155 37.87 22.51 -7.36
N GLN A 156 37.04 23.55 -7.27
CA GLN A 156 35.68 23.43 -6.78
C GLN A 156 34.75 22.76 -7.81
N SER A 157 34.99 22.99 -9.11
CA SER A 157 34.30 22.28 -10.18
C SER A 157 34.61 20.78 -10.16
N ARG A 158 35.86 20.40 -9.87
CA ARG A 158 36.27 19.00 -9.73
C ARG A 158 35.62 18.31 -8.53
N VAL A 159 35.55 18.99 -7.38
CA VAL A 159 34.85 18.46 -6.19
C VAL A 159 33.36 18.24 -6.48
N ARG A 160 32.72 19.17 -7.21
CA ARG A 160 31.32 18.99 -7.63
C ARG A 160 31.14 17.87 -8.63
N MET A 161 32.03 17.73 -9.62
CA MET A 161 31.99 16.57 -10.53
C MET A 161 32.19 15.26 -9.78
N GLN A 162 33.03 15.23 -8.74
CA GLN A 162 33.27 14.04 -7.94
C GLN A 162 32.07 13.68 -7.04
N LEU A 163 31.32 14.67 -6.56
CA LEU A 163 30.03 14.50 -5.88
C LEU A 163 28.94 14.05 -6.86
N ALA A 164 28.82 14.69 -8.02
CA ALA A 164 27.88 14.30 -9.07
C ALA A 164 28.14 12.87 -9.58
N ARG A 165 29.41 12.44 -9.66
CA ARG A 165 29.78 11.05 -9.97
C ARG A 165 29.32 10.02 -8.94
N GLN A 166 29.08 10.41 -7.67
CA GLN A 166 28.49 9.51 -6.68
C GLN A 166 26.96 9.38 -6.83
N ASP A 167 26.33 10.25 -7.62
CA ASP A 167 24.93 10.19 -8.05
C ASP A 167 24.77 9.51 -9.43
N GLU A 168 25.85 9.32 -10.19
CA GLU A 168 25.84 8.69 -11.54
C GLU A 168 25.44 7.19 -11.48
N ASP A 169 25.61 6.51 -10.34
CA ASP A 169 25.05 5.17 -10.08
C ASP A 169 23.50 5.15 -10.02
N LEU A 170 22.85 6.32 -10.04
CA LEU A 170 21.39 6.47 -10.09
C LEU A 170 20.86 6.69 -11.52
N GLU A 171 21.72 6.65 -12.56
CA GLU A 171 21.26 6.65 -13.96
C GLU A 171 20.48 5.36 -14.31
N GLU A 172 20.64 4.30 -13.51
CA GLU A 172 19.82 3.07 -13.53
C GLU A 172 18.45 3.22 -12.81
N LEU A 173 17.93 4.46 -12.71
CA LEU A 173 16.58 4.76 -12.22
C LEU A 173 15.60 5.13 -13.33
N GLY A 174 16.09 5.70 -14.45
CA GLY A 174 15.24 6.07 -15.59
C GLY A 174 14.52 4.88 -16.23
N THR A 175 15.15 3.70 -16.20
CA THR A 175 14.56 2.43 -16.68
C THR A 175 13.39 1.93 -15.84
N HIS A 176 13.23 2.38 -14.59
CA HIS A 176 12.05 2.06 -13.79
C HIS A 176 10.85 2.93 -14.13
N VAL A 177 11.05 4.21 -14.46
CA VAL A 177 10.00 5.14 -14.90
C VAL A 177 9.49 4.76 -16.29
N GLU A 178 10.36 4.29 -17.20
CA GLU A 178 9.96 3.84 -18.54
C GLU A 178 9.02 2.60 -18.49
N ARG A 179 9.19 1.72 -17.47
CA ARG A 179 8.26 0.61 -17.22
C ARG A 179 6.93 1.04 -16.57
N VAL A 180 6.81 2.26 -16.05
CA VAL A 180 5.55 2.76 -15.48
C VAL A 180 4.49 2.92 -16.56
N GLY A 181 4.87 3.30 -17.79
CA GLY A 181 3.96 3.37 -18.92
C GLY A 181 3.35 2.02 -19.28
N GLU A 182 4.17 0.98 -19.41
CA GLU A 182 3.72 -0.38 -19.74
C GLU A 182 2.92 -1.02 -18.59
N THR A 183 3.32 -0.76 -17.34
CA THR A 183 2.66 -1.32 -16.15
C THR A 183 1.34 -0.61 -15.82
N ALA A 184 1.17 0.68 -16.14
CA ALA A 184 -0.08 1.41 -15.90
C ALA A 184 -1.24 0.84 -16.75
N THR A 185 -0.96 0.41 -17.98
CA THR A 185 -1.92 -0.33 -18.83
C THR A 185 -2.30 -1.67 -18.21
N VAL A 186 -1.33 -2.44 -17.71
CA VAL A 186 -1.58 -3.73 -17.03
C VAL A 186 -2.41 -3.55 -15.76
N ILE A 187 -2.15 -2.50 -14.97
CA ILE A 187 -2.98 -2.18 -13.78
C ILE A 187 -4.38 -1.75 -14.19
N ASN A 188 -4.55 -0.97 -15.27
CA ASN A 188 -5.88 -0.57 -15.74
C ASN A 188 -6.72 -1.77 -16.19
N GLU A 189 -6.10 -2.72 -16.89
CA GLU A 189 -6.74 -3.97 -17.30
C GLU A 189 -7.05 -4.88 -16.09
N GLU A 190 -6.15 -4.97 -15.12
CA GLU A 190 -6.38 -5.71 -13.87
C GLU A 190 -7.50 -5.09 -13.03
N LEU A 191 -7.58 -3.76 -12.92
CA LEU A 191 -8.68 -3.04 -12.25
C LEU A 191 -10.03 -3.30 -12.94
N ARG A 192 -10.06 -3.40 -14.28
CA ARG A 192 -11.28 -3.78 -15.02
C ARG A 192 -11.65 -5.25 -14.78
N SER A 193 -10.67 -6.14 -14.64
CA SER A 193 -10.87 -7.54 -14.27
C SER A 193 -11.42 -7.66 -12.84
N GLN A 194 -10.88 -6.88 -11.90
CA GLN A 194 -11.35 -6.78 -10.51
C GLN A 194 -12.79 -6.27 -10.41
N ASN A 195 -13.22 -5.32 -11.25
CA ASN A 195 -14.62 -4.87 -11.29
C ASN A 195 -15.59 -6.01 -11.68
N ARG A 196 -15.18 -6.90 -12.59
CA ARG A 196 -15.98 -8.09 -12.96
C ARG A 196 -15.99 -9.15 -11.86
N LEU A 197 -14.88 -9.32 -11.13
CA LEU A 197 -14.78 -10.25 -10.01
C LEU A 197 -15.56 -9.76 -8.78
N LEU A 198 -15.61 -8.44 -8.56
CA LEU A 198 -16.45 -7.82 -7.53
C LEU A 198 -17.95 -8.01 -7.80
N THR A 199 -18.38 -8.01 -9.07
CA THR A 199 -19.77 -8.36 -9.41
C THR A 199 -20.07 -9.82 -9.07
N ALA A 200 -19.17 -10.75 -9.37
CA ALA A 200 -19.35 -12.16 -9.00
C ALA A 200 -19.29 -12.39 -7.48
N LEU A 201 -18.51 -11.59 -6.75
CA LEU A 201 -18.46 -11.60 -5.28
C LEU A 201 -19.74 -11.04 -4.64
N ASP A 202 -20.31 -9.98 -5.22
CA ASP A 202 -21.59 -9.40 -4.80
C ASP A 202 -22.72 -10.41 -5.02
N ASP A 203 -22.71 -11.10 -6.17
CA ASP A 203 -23.62 -12.20 -6.49
C ASP A 203 -23.49 -13.37 -5.48
N ASP A 204 -22.26 -13.79 -5.16
CA ASP A 204 -22.00 -14.86 -4.17
C ASP A 204 -22.37 -14.42 -2.73
N MET A 205 -22.19 -13.15 -2.39
CA MET A 205 -22.56 -12.56 -1.09
C MET A 205 -24.07 -12.40 -0.94
N ASP A 206 -24.77 -12.06 -2.01
CA ASP A 206 -26.22 -12.03 -2.08
C ASP A 206 -26.81 -13.44 -1.91
N GLU A 207 -26.21 -14.46 -2.54
CA GLU A 207 -26.61 -15.87 -2.37
C GLU A 207 -26.34 -16.37 -0.94
N ALA A 208 -25.19 -16.03 -0.35
CA ALA A 208 -24.88 -16.32 1.04
C ALA A 208 -25.86 -15.62 2.01
N THR A 209 -26.22 -14.36 1.73
CA THR A 209 -27.18 -13.57 2.53
C THR A 209 -28.60 -14.12 2.41
N GLU A 210 -29.02 -14.58 1.23
CA GLU A 210 -30.31 -15.23 1.01
C GLU A 210 -30.39 -16.57 1.75
N SER A 211 -29.32 -17.37 1.71
CA SER A 211 -29.24 -18.63 2.46
C SER A 211 -29.26 -18.40 3.98
N MET A 212 -28.61 -17.35 4.47
CA MET A 212 -28.66 -16.93 5.89
C MET A 212 -30.05 -16.44 6.29
N ASN A 213 -30.73 -15.65 5.45
CA ASN A 213 -32.10 -15.20 5.66
C ASN A 213 -33.09 -16.37 5.64
N PHE A 214 -32.87 -17.39 4.82
CA PHE A 214 -33.65 -18.62 4.80
C PHE A 214 -33.47 -19.43 6.09
N VAL A 215 -32.23 -19.58 6.56
CA VAL A 215 -31.91 -20.25 7.83
C VAL A 215 -32.50 -19.48 9.01
N MET A 216 -32.37 -18.16 9.04
CA MET A 216 -32.96 -17.29 10.06
C MET A 216 -34.49 -17.30 10.02
N GLY A 217 -35.10 -17.40 8.83
CA GLY A 217 -36.54 -17.59 8.66
C GLY A 217 -37.03 -18.94 9.18
N ARG A 218 -36.25 -20.02 9.00
CA ARG A 218 -36.54 -21.34 9.59
C ARG A 218 -36.37 -21.35 11.11
N LEU A 219 -35.30 -20.74 11.62
CA LEU A 219 -35.09 -20.55 13.07
C LEU A 219 -36.20 -19.70 13.69
N GLY A 220 -36.61 -18.62 13.02
CA GLY A 220 -37.73 -17.78 13.42
C GLY A 220 -39.06 -18.56 13.45
N LYS A 221 -39.33 -19.42 12.46
CA LYS A 221 -40.51 -20.32 12.46
C LYS A 221 -40.46 -21.35 13.58
N LEU A 222 -39.29 -21.95 13.86
CA LEU A 222 -39.10 -22.90 14.96
C LEU A 222 -39.24 -22.25 16.34
N LEU A 223 -38.80 -21.00 16.49
CA LEU A 223 -39.03 -20.19 17.70
C LEU A 223 -40.50 -19.77 17.86
N LYS A 224 -41.21 -19.50 16.76
CA LYS A 224 -42.62 -19.05 16.79
C LYS A 224 -43.63 -20.17 17.12
N THR A 225 -43.30 -21.44 16.88
CA THR A 225 -44.20 -22.56 17.17
C THR A 225 -44.19 -23.00 18.63
N LYS A 226 -43.11 -22.76 19.39
CA LYS A 226 -43.01 -23.23 20.78
C LYS A 226 -43.79 -22.37 21.79
N SER A 227 -43.99 -21.09 21.50
CA SER A 227 -44.60 -20.13 22.45
C SER A 227 -46.08 -20.35 22.68
N LYS A 228 -46.88 -20.67 21.65
CA LYS A 228 -48.35 -20.84 21.80
C LYS A 228 -48.74 -22.06 22.63
N CYS A 229 -48.08 -23.20 22.39
CA CYS A 229 -48.36 -24.43 23.14
C CYS A 229 -47.91 -24.29 24.60
N GLN A 230 -46.71 -23.72 24.82
CA GLN A 230 -46.16 -23.52 26.16
C GLN A 230 -47.00 -22.53 27.00
N ILE A 231 -47.58 -21.49 26.39
CA ILE A 231 -48.52 -20.58 27.07
C ILE A 231 -49.80 -21.31 27.50
N TRP A 232 -50.35 -22.17 26.64
CA TRP A 232 -51.52 -22.99 26.97
C TRP A 232 -51.23 -23.99 28.11
N THR A 233 -50.04 -24.61 28.11
CA THR A 233 -49.63 -25.50 29.19
C THR A 233 -49.48 -24.77 30.52
N ILE A 234 -48.90 -23.56 30.51
CA ILE A 234 -48.72 -22.74 31.72
C ILE A 234 -50.08 -22.31 32.30
N LEU A 235 -51.01 -21.86 31.45
CA LEU A 235 -52.37 -21.49 31.88
C LEU A 235 -53.12 -22.68 32.50
N LEU A 236 -53.04 -23.85 31.88
CA LEU A 236 -53.68 -25.06 32.40
C LEU A 236 -53.08 -25.49 33.75
N LEU A 237 -51.75 -25.42 33.89
CA LEU A 237 -51.05 -25.74 35.13
C LEU A 237 -51.41 -24.76 36.25
N SER A 238 -51.51 -23.45 35.95
CA SER A 238 -51.87 -22.44 36.96
C SER A 238 -53.31 -22.60 37.43
N PHE A 239 -54.23 -22.99 36.53
CA PHE A 239 -55.63 -23.25 36.88
C PHE A 239 -55.76 -24.44 37.84
N ILE A 240 -55.04 -25.54 37.58
CA ILE A 240 -55.00 -26.71 38.47
C ILE A 240 -54.44 -26.34 39.84
N LEU A 241 -53.38 -25.52 39.88
CA LEU A 241 -52.79 -25.02 41.12
C LEU A 241 -53.82 -24.23 41.96
N ILE A 242 -54.58 -23.33 41.32
CA ILE A 242 -55.61 -22.53 42.01
C ILE A 242 -56.68 -23.42 42.63
N ILE A 243 -57.14 -24.45 41.91
CA ILE A 243 -58.11 -25.43 42.42
C ILE A 243 -57.55 -26.16 43.65
N LEU A 244 -56.29 -26.61 43.60
CA LEU A 244 -55.65 -27.28 44.73
C LEU A 244 -55.56 -26.38 45.97
N VAL A 245 -55.21 -25.10 45.80
CA VAL A 245 -55.15 -24.14 46.91
C VAL A 245 -56.54 -23.86 47.49
N LEU A 246 -57.57 -23.69 46.65
CA LEU A 246 -58.93 -23.49 47.12
C LEU A 246 -59.47 -24.71 47.88
N MET A 247 -59.17 -25.93 47.41
CA MET A 247 -59.58 -27.16 48.09
C MET A 247 -58.89 -27.30 49.45
N LEU A 248 -57.61 -26.91 49.55
CA LEU A 248 -56.86 -26.89 50.81
C LEU A 248 -57.40 -25.85 51.81
N ILE A 249 -57.88 -24.69 51.35
CA ILE A 249 -58.48 -23.66 52.21
C ILE A 249 -59.89 -24.07 52.68
N TYR A 250 -60.60 -24.86 51.88
CA TYR A 250 -61.97 -25.29 52.19
C TYR A 250 -62.02 -26.52 53.11
N VAL A 251 -60.96 -27.32 53.15
CA VAL A 251 -60.73 -28.43 54.11
C VAL A 251 -60.19 -27.90 55.42
#